data_AF-A0A6A4U622-F1
#
_entry.id   AF-A0A6A4U622-F1
#
_cell.length_a   1.000
_cell.length_b   1.000
_cell.length_c   1.000
_cell.angle_alpha   90.00
_cell.angle_beta   90.00
_cell.angle_gamma   90.00
#
_symmetry.space_group_name_H-M   'P 1'
#
loop_
_entity.id
_entity.type
_entity.pdbx_description
1 polymer ?
#
loop_
_entity_poly.entity_id
_entity_poly.type
_entity_poly.pdbx_seq_one_letter_code
_entity_poly.pdbx_strand_id
1 'polypeptide(L)'
;MNKSSKSFYHQFRDRGSSYKDAIMVLSIDTEEGIGFEYDWIINVWGEPNESFRILNQKVVHKGDNSYDVFTIELANGQSKKIIFDISKFFGKKNLFTRK
;
A
#
# COMPACT_ATOMS: atom_id res chain seq x y z
N MET A 1 -18.94 -2.97 2.90
CA MET A 1 -18.04 -4.14 3.12
C MET A 1 -18.60 -5.03 4.21
N ASN A 2 -18.59 -6.38 4.07
CA ASN A 2 -19.14 -7.27 5.10
C ASN A 2 -18.14 -7.49 6.27
N LYS A 3 -18.63 -7.82 7.47
CA LYS A 3 -17.78 -8.02 8.68
C LYS A 3 -16.72 -9.11 8.52
N SER A 4 -16.98 -10.12 7.70
CA SER A 4 -16.07 -11.25 7.44
C SER A 4 -14.83 -10.82 6.65
N SER A 5 -14.99 -9.96 5.64
CA SER A 5 -13.88 -9.42 4.84
C SER A 5 -12.92 -8.61 5.70
N LYS A 6 -13.45 -7.74 6.58
CA LYS A 6 -12.63 -6.90 7.47
C LYS A 6 -11.82 -7.72 8.48
N SER A 7 -12.39 -8.82 8.98
CA SER A 7 -11.71 -9.75 9.89
C SER A 7 -10.52 -10.46 9.23
N PHE A 8 -10.62 -10.80 7.94
CA PHE A 8 -9.54 -11.47 7.22
C PHE A 8 -8.32 -10.56 7.09
N TYR A 9 -8.51 -9.27 6.75
CA TYR A 9 -7.38 -8.38 6.49
C TYR A 9 -6.64 -7.90 7.75
N HIS A 10 -7.27 -7.96 8.93
CA HIS A 10 -6.60 -7.61 10.18
C HIS A 10 -5.35 -8.46 10.48
N GLN A 11 -5.29 -9.69 9.97
CA GLN A 11 -4.12 -10.56 10.15
C GLN A 11 -2.88 -10.05 9.40
N PHE A 12 -3.05 -9.11 8.46
CA PHE A 12 -1.95 -8.55 7.67
C PHE A 12 -1.40 -7.23 8.23
N ARG A 13 -1.86 -6.77 9.40
CA ARG A 13 -1.43 -5.51 10.02
C ARG A 13 0.06 -5.42 10.32
N ASP A 14 0.74 -6.57 10.44
CA ASP A 14 2.18 -6.64 10.70
C ASP A 14 3.02 -6.79 9.41
N ARG A 15 2.37 -6.98 8.26
CA ARG A 15 3.03 -7.09 6.95
C ARG A 15 3.52 -5.74 6.46
N GLY A 16 4.59 -5.72 5.66
CA GLY A 16 5.12 -4.48 5.11
C GLY A 16 5.78 -3.58 6.16
N SER A 17 6.09 -4.11 7.35
CA SER A 17 6.75 -3.36 8.43
C SER A 17 8.26 -3.18 8.20
N SER A 18 8.84 -3.91 7.24
CA SER A 18 10.24 -3.80 6.83
C SER A 18 10.41 -4.10 5.33
N TYR A 19 11.55 -3.71 4.76
CA TYR A 19 11.85 -3.99 3.35
C TYR A 19 11.94 -5.49 3.02
N LYS A 20 12.37 -6.32 3.98
CA LYS A 20 12.42 -7.79 3.83
C LYS A 20 11.01 -8.39 3.77
N ASP A 21 10.03 -7.71 4.34
CA ASP A 21 8.64 -8.13 4.41
C ASP A 21 7.71 -7.19 3.64
N ALA A 22 8.24 -6.47 2.65
CA ALA A 22 7.46 -5.55 1.83
C ALA A 22 6.31 -6.29 1.15
N ILE A 23 5.17 -5.61 1.03
CA ILE A 23 3.99 -6.15 0.38
C ILE A 23 4.22 -6.06 -1.14
N MET A 24 4.38 -7.20 -1.79
CA MET A 24 4.60 -7.24 -3.24
C MET A 24 3.30 -6.90 -3.97
N VAL A 25 3.35 -5.85 -4.79
CA VAL A 25 2.23 -5.46 -5.64
C VAL A 25 2.54 -5.86 -7.08
N LEU A 26 1.72 -6.76 -7.60
CA LEU A 26 1.81 -7.25 -8.97
C LEU A 26 0.75 -6.54 -9.81
N SER A 27 1.18 -5.59 -10.62
CA SER A 27 0.30 -4.84 -11.53
C SER A 27 0.98 -4.63 -12.88
N ILE A 28 0.16 -4.42 -13.91
CA ILE A 28 0.62 -4.20 -15.29
C ILE A 28 1.10 -2.76 -15.51
N ASP A 29 0.59 -1.79 -14.74
CA ASP A 29 0.90 -0.38 -14.88
C ASP A 29 0.89 0.38 -13.54
N THR A 30 1.30 1.65 -13.58
CA THR A 30 1.42 2.46 -12.37
C THR A 30 0.07 2.85 -11.76
N GLU A 31 -0.98 3.03 -12.57
CA GLU A 31 -2.28 3.48 -12.06
C GLU A 31 -2.98 2.37 -11.29
N GLU A 32 -3.03 1.17 -11.87
CA GLU A 32 -3.58 -0.01 -11.20
C GLU A 32 -2.74 -0.39 -9.97
N GLY A 33 -1.42 -0.32 -10.07
CA GLY A 33 -0.50 -0.59 -8.96
C GLY A 33 -0.76 0.30 -7.75
N ILE A 34 -0.91 1.61 -7.96
CA ILE A 34 -1.25 2.57 -6.90
C ILE A 34 -2.64 2.25 -6.32
N GLY A 35 -3.63 1.93 -7.17
CA GLY A 35 -4.96 1.53 -6.70
C GLY A 35 -4.91 0.36 -5.70
N PHE A 36 -4.12 -0.67 -6.00
CA PHE A 36 -3.95 -1.82 -5.11
C PHE A 36 -3.31 -1.46 -3.77
N GLU A 37 -2.37 -0.52 -3.73
CA GLU A 37 -1.74 -0.08 -2.48
C GLU A 37 -2.76 0.56 -1.55
N TYR A 38 -3.55 1.51 -2.07
CA TYR A 38 -4.60 2.19 -1.30
C TYR A 38 -5.68 1.22 -0.85
N ASP A 39 -6.16 0.36 -1.74
CA ASP A 39 -7.16 -0.65 -1.41
C ASP A 39 -6.66 -1.61 -0.32
N TRP A 40 -5.39 -2.01 -0.38
CA TRP A 40 -4.81 -2.86 0.66
C TRP A 40 -4.83 -2.16 2.03
N ILE A 41 -4.41 -0.88 2.09
CA ILE A 41 -4.42 -0.11 3.35
C ILE A 41 -5.84 0.01 3.89
N ILE A 42 -6.82 0.33 3.04
CA ILE A 42 -8.23 0.47 3.43
C ILE A 42 -8.79 -0.85 3.96
N ASN A 43 -8.48 -1.96 3.29
CA ASN A 43 -8.93 -3.27 3.71
C ASN A 43 -8.33 -3.69 5.07
N VAL A 44 -7.06 -3.36 5.33
CA VAL A 44 -6.36 -3.73 6.57
C VAL A 44 -6.71 -2.82 7.75
N TRP A 45 -6.86 -1.52 7.49
CA TRP A 45 -6.98 -0.50 8.53
C TRP A 45 -8.36 0.15 8.64
N GLY A 46 -9.24 0.00 7.65
CA GLY A 46 -10.58 0.57 7.63
C GLY A 46 -10.69 1.80 6.73
N GLU A 47 -11.71 2.63 6.94
CA GLU A 47 -11.93 3.80 6.08
C GLU A 47 -10.95 4.94 6.41
N PRO A 48 -10.44 5.67 5.41
CA PRO A 48 -9.60 6.83 5.62
C PRO A 48 -10.39 7.95 6.33
N ASN A 49 -9.69 8.76 7.12
CA ASN A 49 -10.25 9.82 7.99
C ASN A 49 -11.17 9.35 9.12
N GLU A 50 -11.56 8.07 9.16
CA GLU A 50 -12.25 7.46 10.29
C GLU A 50 -11.31 6.56 11.11
N SER A 51 -10.63 5.64 10.43
CA SER A 51 -9.79 4.63 11.07
C SER A 51 -8.30 4.99 11.04
N PHE A 52 -7.87 5.69 10.00
CA PHE A 52 -6.51 6.19 9.85
C PHE A 52 -6.46 7.44 8.96
N ARG A 53 -5.34 8.16 9.01
CA ARG A 53 -4.94 9.19 8.04
C ARG A 53 -3.56 8.89 7.48
N ILE A 54 -3.32 9.23 6.21
CA ILE A 54 -1.99 9.15 5.61
C ILE A 54 -1.23 10.41 6.02
N LEU A 55 -0.12 10.23 6.74
CA LEU A 55 0.77 11.34 7.13
C LEU A 55 1.77 11.66 6.03
N ASN A 56 2.30 10.63 5.37
CA ASN A 56 3.31 10.78 4.33
C ASN A 56 3.31 9.55 3.41
N GLN A 57 3.61 9.76 2.13
CA GLN A 57 3.93 8.73 1.14
C GLN A 57 5.25 9.12 0.47
N LYS A 58 6.13 8.15 0.21
CA LYS A 58 7.36 8.41 -0.53
C LYS A 58 7.91 7.16 -1.19
N VAL A 59 8.49 7.35 -2.37
CA VAL A 59 9.27 6.32 -3.05
C VAL A 59 10.68 6.27 -2.45
N VAL A 60 11.17 5.05 -2.18
CA VAL A 60 12.53 4.79 -1.72
C VAL A 60 13.15 3.73 -2.62
N HIS A 61 14.32 4.03 -3.18
CA HIS A 61 15.11 3.08 -3.95
C HIS A 61 16.17 2.42 -3.07
N LYS A 62 16.29 1.10 -3.17
CA LYS A 62 17.35 0.33 -2.50
C LYS A 62 17.87 -0.77 -3.44
N GLY A 63 19.07 -0.56 -3.97
CA GLY A 63 19.59 -1.40 -5.06
C GLY A 63 18.66 -1.28 -6.28
N ASP A 64 18.33 -2.42 -6.87
CA ASP A 64 17.46 -2.49 -8.05
C ASP A 64 15.96 -2.43 -7.72
N ASN A 65 15.61 -2.41 -6.43
CA ASN A 65 14.23 -2.41 -5.99
C ASN A 65 13.73 -0.99 -5.70
N SER A 66 12.48 -0.76 -6.06
CA SER A 66 11.73 0.46 -5.74
C SER A 66 10.61 0.12 -4.77
N TYR A 67 10.50 0.90 -3.71
CA TYR A 67 9.50 0.71 -2.67
C TYR A 67 8.65 1.96 -2.51
N ASP A 68 7.34 1.80 -2.35
CA ASP A 68 6.50 2.87 -1.81
C ASP A 68 6.37 2.71 -0.31
N VAL A 69 6.52 3.82 0.42
CA VAL A 69 6.54 3.84 1.88
C VAL A 69 5.50 4.82 2.38
N PHE A 70 4.41 4.25 2.90
CA PHE A 70 3.36 4.98 3.59
C PHE A 70 3.67 5.07 5.08
N THR A 71 3.46 6.25 5.64
CA THR A 71 3.29 6.45 7.07
C THR A 71 1.85 6.87 7.31
N ILE A 72 1.12 6.08 8.10
CA ILE A 72 -0.26 6.38 8.52
C ILE A 72 -0.31 6.66 10.01
N GLU A 73 -1.30 7.42 10.46
CA GLU A 73 -1.69 7.55 11.85
C GLU A 73 -3.07 6.94 12.05
N LEU A 74 -3.19 6.04 13.03
CA LEU A 74 -4.44 5.38 13.39
C LEU A 74 -5.28 6.30 14.29
N ALA A 75 -6.58 6.03 14.40
CA ALA A 75 -7.50 6.80 15.26
C ALA A 75 -7.10 6.85 16.76
N ASN A 76 -6.27 5.90 17.22
CA ASN A 76 -5.72 5.89 18.58
C ASN A 76 -4.41 6.71 18.71
N GLY A 77 -4.00 7.44 17.68
CA GLY A 77 -2.78 8.25 17.62
C GLY A 77 -1.49 7.47 17.30
N GLN A 78 -1.55 6.15 17.14
CA GLN A 78 -0.36 5.37 16.79
C GLN A 78 0.03 5.55 15.33
N SER A 79 1.32 5.76 15.06
CA SER A 79 1.84 5.75 13.69
C SER A 79 2.27 4.36 13.23
N LYS A 80 1.95 4.01 11.98
CA LYS A 80 2.38 2.77 11.33
C LYS A 80 3.07 3.09 10.00
N LYS A 81 4.09 2.30 9.70
CA LYS A 81 4.78 2.33 8.40
C LYS A 81 4.38 1.09 7.61
N ILE A 82 4.06 1.29 6.34
CA ILE A 82 3.66 0.24 5.41
C ILE A 82 4.54 0.39 4.17
N ILE A 83 5.21 -0.69 3.80
CA ILE A 83 6.18 -0.72 2.69
C ILE A 83 5.64 -1.67 1.63
N PHE A 84 5.44 -1.14 0.42
CA PHE A 84 5.08 -1.89 -0.76
C PHE A 84 6.30 -2.05 -1.66
N ASP A 85 6.49 -3.24 -2.22
CA ASP A 85 7.46 -3.47 -3.30
C ASP A 85 6.77 -3.19 -4.63
N ILE A 86 7.16 -2.07 -5.25
CA ILE A 86 6.60 -1.56 -6.50
C ILE A 86 7.53 -1.80 -7.69
N SER A 87 8.61 -2.57 -7.49
CA SER A 87 9.66 -2.80 -8.50
C SER A 87 9.10 -3.40 -9.80
N LYS A 88 7.94 -4.05 -9.73
CA LYS A 88 7.30 -4.68 -10.89
C LYS A 88 6.53 -3.71 -11.78
N PHE A 89 6.14 -2.53 -11.29
CA PHE A 89 5.32 -1.60 -12.07
C PHE A 89 5.80 -0.15 -12.05
N PHE A 90 6.72 0.21 -11.15
CA PHE A 90 7.21 1.59 -11.03
C PHE A 90 7.70 2.15 -12.37
N GLY A 91 7.13 3.28 -12.79
CA GLY A 91 7.47 3.95 -14.04
C GLY A 91 6.87 3.33 -15.31
N LYS A 92 6.10 2.24 -15.20
CA LYS A 92 5.39 1.65 -16.34
C LYS A 92 4.13 2.47 -16.65
N LYS A 93 3.98 2.86 -17.91
CA LYS A 93 2.74 3.42 -18.46
C LYS A 93 1.96 2.33 -19.18
N ASN A 94 0.64 2.35 -19.01
CA ASN A 94 -0.22 1.52 -19.83
C ASN A 94 -0.09 1.94 -21.30
N LEU A 95 0.39 1.05 -22.17
CA LEU A 95 0.60 1.34 -23.59
C LEU A 95 -0.71 1.30 -24.39
N PHE A 96 -1.83 0.89 -23.79
CA PHE A 96 -3.12 0.75 -24.45
C PHE A 96 -4.05 1.97 -24.32
N THR A 97 -3.63 3.05 -23.66
CA THR A 97 -4.46 4.26 -23.45
C THR A 97 -4.23 5.40 -24.44
N ARG A 98 -3.56 5.17 -25.58
CA ARG A 98 -3.62 6.12 -26.71
C ARG A 98 -4.90 5.90 -27.51
N LYS A 99 -5.93 6.69 -27.22
CA LYS A 99 -7.00 7.04 -28.17
C LYS A 99 -7.08 8.56 -28.28
#